data_AF-A0A425W6H9-F1
#
_entry.id   AF-A0A425W6H9-F1
#
_cell.length_a   1.000
_cell.length_b   1.000
_cell.length_c   1.000
_cell.angle_alpha   90.00
_cell.angle_beta   90.00
_cell.angle_gamma   90.00
#
_symmetry.space_group_name_H-M   'P 1'
#
loop_
_entity.id
_entity.type
_entity.pdbx_description
1 polymer ?
#
loop_
_entity_poly.entity_id
_entity_poly.type
_entity_poly.pdbx_seq_one_letter_code
_entity_poly.pdbx_strand_id
1 'polypeptide(L)'
;MLYGVDISNYNLSVNYYVQSFFVIKASEGRTFADPLKDRHAKGALAADKLIGFYHYARPEHNRMRDEADWFVKLVEPYVGQAVLALDWEGRALRYGPDKALEWLDRVTALTGVRPLFYCSDSQTARYAKLAARDYGLWDAKYSTHAPAHVGWPTIAMWQYAGTTLDRNVFYGGKDAWMRYAAGRKVTAPHTQVRPAGAAWVKSLQQELNAQYGAGLQVDGIAGPKTHAMCPVLTRSSRGQITRLVQQALGVRADGIFGAQTEAAVKKFQRAHGLAADGIVGPHTWRALLPLQR
;
A
#
# COMPACT_ATOMS: atom_id res chain seq x y z
N MET A 1 -21.46 -3.74 6.87
CA MET A 1 -21.27 -3.86 5.42
C MET A 1 -21.99 -2.70 4.78
N LEU A 2 -21.45 -2.19 3.68
CA LEU A 2 -22.08 -1.15 2.89
C LEU A 2 -22.49 -1.75 1.55
N TYR A 3 -23.65 -1.34 1.03
CA TYR A 3 -24.12 -1.73 -0.29
C TYR A 3 -24.05 -0.53 -1.22
N GLY A 4 -23.52 -0.75 -2.40
CA GLY A 4 -23.31 0.31 -3.37
C GLY A 4 -23.28 -0.20 -4.77
N VAL A 5 -22.97 0.72 -5.68
CA VAL A 5 -22.85 0.43 -7.10
C VAL A 5 -21.56 1.01 -7.63
N ASP A 6 -21.10 0.48 -8.76
CA ASP A 6 -20.15 1.16 -9.60
C ASP A 6 -20.83 1.66 -10.88
N ILE A 7 -20.39 2.83 -11.36
CA ILE A 7 -21.03 3.59 -12.42
C ILE A 7 -20.01 4.26 -13.33
N SER A 8 -20.45 4.64 -14.52
CA SER A 8 -19.64 5.32 -15.54
C SER A 8 -20.49 6.31 -16.35
N ASN A 9 -19.90 6.88 -17.40
CA ASN A 9 -20.58 7.67 -18.42
C ASN A 9 -21.77 6.97 -19.10
N TYR A 10 -21.92 5.64 -18.98
CA TYR A 10 -23.11 4.93 -19.43
C TYR A 10 -24.34 5.17 -18.52
N ASN A 11 -24.16 5.62 -17.28
CA ASN A 11 -25.22 5.85 -16.31
C ASN A 11 -25.68 7.32 -16.30
N LEU A 12 -26.35 7.77 -17.37
CA LEU A 12 -26.74 9.18 -17.55
C LEU A 12 -27.67 9.74 -16.44
N SER A 13 -28.43 8.86 -15.78
CA SER A 13 -29.31 9.16 -14.66
C SER A 13 -29.08 8.17 -13.52
N VAL A 14 -28.79 8.70 -12.32
CA VAL A 14 -28.51 7.92 -11.11
C VAL A 14 -29.26 8.54 -9.94
N ASN A 15 -29.97 7.71 -9.18
CA ASN A 15 -30.54 8.11 -7.90
C ASN A 15 -29.49 7.93 -6.79
N TYR A 16 -28.93 9.02 -6.28
CA TYR A 16 -27.86 8.96 -5.28
C TYR A 16 -28.35 8.58 -3.87
N TYR A 17 -29.66 8.60 -3.58
CA TYR A 17 -30.15 8.45 -2.22
C TYR A 17 -30.25 7.00 -1.74
N VAL A 18 -30.29 6.04 -2.68
CA VAL A 18 -30.61 4.63 -2.38
C VAL A 18 -29.39 3.75 -2.10
N GLN A 19 -28.19 4.21 -2.44
CA GLN A 19 -26.95 3.45 -2.20
C GLN A 19 -26.17 4.03 -1.02
N SER A 20 -25.28 3.23 -0.44
CA SER A 20 -24.33 3.69 0.59
C SER A 20 -23.08 4.32 -0.02
N PHE A 21 -22.66 3.82 -1.20
CA PHE A 21 -21.49 4.31 -1.91
C PHE A 21 -21.63 4.20 -3.44
N PHE A 22 -20.79 4.95 -4.15
CA PHE A 22 -20.65 4.93 -5.61
C PHE A 22 -19.17 4.86 -6.00
N VAL A 23 -18.75 3.83 -6.74
CA VAL A 23 -17.40 3.76 -7.35
C VAL A 23 -17.51 4.18 -8.80
N ILE A 24 -16.86 5.27 -9.18
CA ILE A 24 -17.15 6.00 -10.41
C ILE A 24 -15.98 5.83 -11.40
N LYS A 25 -16.24 5.50 -12.66
CA LYS A 25 -15.20 5.49 -13.69
C LYS A 25 -14.58 6.89 -13.78
N ALA A 26 -13.27 6.98 -13.64
CA ALA A 26 -12.55 8.24 -13.84
C ALA A 26 -11.85 8.29 -15.19
N SER A 27 -11.24 7.18 -15.60
CA SER A 27 -10.45 7.11 -16.83
C SER A 27 -10.34 5.70 -17.39
N GLU A 28 -9.88 5.64 -18.64
CA GLU A 28 -9.51 4.41 -19.32
C GLU A 28 -8.25 4.65 -20.17
N GLY A 29 -7.24 3.80 -19.98
CA GLY A 29 -5.94 4.00 -20.62
C GLY A 29 -5.36 5.40 -20.36
N ARG A 30 -4.51 5.90 -21.25
CA ARG A 30 -3.88 7.23 -21.06
C ARG A 30 -4.69 8.42 -21.59
N THR A 31 -5.80 8.19 -22.28
CA THR A 31 -6.44 9.22 -23.12
C THR A 31 -7.89 9.50 -22.77
N PHE A 32 -8.61 8.54 -22.21
CA PHE A 32 -10.01 8.74 -21.87
C PHE A 32 -10.16 9.27 -20.44
N ALA A 33 -10.92 10.36 -20.29
CA ALA A 33 -11.46 10.83 -19.03
C ALA A 33 -12.98 10.68 -19.09
N ASP A 34 -13.57 10.08 -18.07
CA ASP A 34 -15.03 9.94 -18.00
C ASP A 34 -15.67 11.33 -17.83
N PRO A 35 -16.53 11.78 -18.77
CA PRO A 35 -17.10 13.12 -18.73
C PRO A 35 -18.10 13.32 -17.59
N LEU A 36 -18.62 12.25 -16.98
CA LEU A 36 -19.61 12.33 -15.90
C LEU A 36 -18.99 12.15 -14.51
N LYS A 37 -17.69 11.87 -14.39
CA LYS A 37 -17.04 11.58 -13.11
C LYS A 37 -17.33 12.63 -12.02
N ASP A 38 -17.21 13.92 -12.35
CA ASP A 38 -17.38 15.01 -11.37
C ASP A 38 -18.84 15.26 -11.05
N ARG A 39 -19.74 15.06 -12.03
CA ARG A 39 -21.19 15.13 -11.83
C ARG A 39 -21.62 14.04 -10.84
N HIS A 40 -21.15 12.81 -11.05
CA HIS A 40 -21.47 11.69 -10.17
C HIS A 40 -20.89 11.88 -8.77
N ALA A 41 -19.62 12.27 -8.66
CA ALA A 41 -18.98 12.47 -7.37
C ALA A 41 -19.65 13.59 -6.57
N LYS A 42 -19.93 14.74 -7.19
CA LYS A 42 -20.64 15.85 -6.54
C LYS A 42 -22.06 15.46 -6.14
N GLY A 43 -22.79 14.74 -6.99
CA GLY A 43 -24.13 14.26 -6.69
C GLY A 43 -24.18 13.29 -5.51
N ALA A 44 -23.25 12.33 -5.47
CA ALA A 44 -23.13 11.39 -4.36
C ALA A 44 -22.75 12.10 -3.04
N LEU A 45 -21.75 12.99 -3.07
CA LEU A 45 -21.33 13.75 -1.88
C LEU A 45 -22.46 14.67 -1.36
N ALA A 46 -23.20 15.32 -2.26
CA ALA A 46 -24.37 16.14 -1.87
C ALA A 46 -25.50 15.31 -1.22
N ALA A 47 -25.53 14.01 -1.47
CA ALA A 47 -26.45 13.07 -0.83
C ALA A 47 -25.85 12.34 0.40
N ASP A 48 -24.74 12.85 0.96
CA ASP A 48 -23.94 12.25 2.06
C ASP A 48 -23.56 10.79 1.80
N LYS A 49 -23.20 10.47 0.55
CA LYS A 49 -22.76 9.14 0.15
C LYS A 49 -21.25 9.06 0.00
N LEU A 50 -20.74 7.86 0.19
CA LEU A 50 -19.34 7.56 0.02
C LEU A 50 -19.01 7.44 -1.46
N ILE A 51 -17.81 7.88 -1.84
CA ILE A 51 -17.36 7.86 -3.23
C ILE A 51 -16.07 7.04 -3.38
N GLY A 52 -15.90 6.49 -4.56
CA GLY A 52 -14.65 5.91 -5.04
C GLY A 52 -14.48 6.21 -6.52
N PHE A 53 -13.28 5.97 -7.04
CA PHE A 53 -12.97 6.07 -8.46
C PHE A 53 -12.22 4.85 -8.95
N TYR A 54 -12.53 4.40 -10.15
CA TYR A 54 -11.79 3.34 -10.82
C TYR A 54 -11.16 3.80 -12.14
N HIS A 55 -10.07 3.13 -12.48
CA HIS A 55 -9.37 3.27 -13.75
C HIS A 55 -9.44 1.96 -14.54
N TYR A 56 -9.97 2.01 -15.75
CA TYR A 56 -9.98 0.86 -16.65
C TYR A 56 -8.63 0.72 -17.36
N ALA A 57 -7.89 -0.36 -17.05
CA ALA A 57 -6.52 -0.54 -17.52
C ALA A 57 -6.44 -0.83 -19.03
N ARG A 58 -5.47 -0.21 -19.73
CA ARG A 58 -5.13 -0.50 -21.14
C ARG A 58 -3.61 -0.75 -21.32
N PRO A 59 -3.03 -1.73 -20.61
CA PRO A 59 -1.59 -2.03 -20.62
C PRO A 59 -1.01 -2.36 -22.00
N GLU A 60 -1.86 -2.64 -22.99
CA GLU A 60 -1.48 -2.87 -24.38
C GLU A 60 -1.03 -1.60 -25.13
N HIS A 61 -1.34 -0.40 -24.64
CA HIS A 61 -1.09 0.85 -25.37
C HIS A 61 0.04 1.70 -24.78
N ASN A 62 0.40 1.50 -23.51
CA ASN A 62 1.37 2.35 -22.81
C ASN A 62 1.96 1.66 -21.56
N ARG A 63 2.85 2.37 -20.86
CA ARG A 63 3.36 1.95 -19.55
C ARG A 63 2.28 2.17 -18.50
N MET A 64 2.26 1.34 -17.46
CA MET A 64 1.22 1.44 -16.44
C MET A 64 1.41 2.66 -15.52
N ARG A 65 2.65 3.14 -15.32
CA ARG A 65 2.90 4.43 -14.64
C ARG A 65 2.23 5.62 -15.32
N ASP A 66 2.17 5.58 -16.65
CA ASP A 66 1.60 6.65 -17.44
C ASP A 66 0.07 6.74 -17.28
N GLU A 67 -0.59 5.59 -17.20
CA GLU A 67 -2.01 5.45 -16.83
C GLU A 67 -2.28 5.91 -15.39
N ALA A 68 -1.38 5.57 -14.44
CA ALA A 68 -1.50 5.98 -13.05
C ALA A 68 -1.40 7.50 -12.88
N ASP A 69 -0.44 8.15 -13.54
CA ASP A 69 -0.28 9.60 -13.51
C ASP A 69 -1.52 10.31 -14.07
N TRP A 70 -2.08 9.77 -15.15
CA TRP A 70 -3.31 10.28 -15.75
C TRP A 70 -4.52 10.14 -14.82
N PHE A 71 -4.72 8.94 -14.25
CA PHE A 71 -5.79 8.70 -13.29
C PHE A 71 -5.70 9.63 -12.09
N VAL A 72 -4.52 9.75 -11.46
CA VAL A 72 -4.32 10.61 -10.28
C VAL A 72 -4.62 12.07 -10.61
N LYS A 73 -4.17 12.58 -11.76
CA LYS A 73 -4.49 13.95 -12.22
C LYS A 73 -5.99 14.21 -12.28
N LEU A 74 -6.79 13.21 -12.66
CA LEU A 74 -8.24 13.36 -12.80
C LEU A 74 -9.00 13.29 -11.47
N VAL A 75 -8.44 12.60 -10.47
CA VAL A 75 -9.10 12.36 -9.17
C VAL A 75 -8.45 13.09 -8.00
N GLU A 76 -7.38 13.87 -8.23
CA GLU A 76 -6.66 14.65 -7.23
C GLU A 76 -7.57 15.42 -6.26
N PRO A 77 -8.63 16.14 -6.71
CA PRO A 77 -9.53 16.86 -5.80
C PRO A 77 -10.30 15.97 -4.81
N TYR A 78 -10.30 14.65 -5.03
CA TYR A 78 -11.01 13.66 -4.24
C TYR A 78 -10.09 12.72 -3.45
N VAL A 79 -8.77 12.86 -3.60
CA VAL A 79 -7.80 12.09 -2.81
C VAL A 79 -7.98 12.41 -1.33
N GLY A 80 -7.99 11.38 -0.48
CA GLY A 80 -8.24 11.50 0.95
C GLY A 80 -9.72 11.32 1.35
N GLN A 81 -10.63 11.34 0.38
CA GLN A 81 -12.07 11.13 0.60
C GLN A 81 -12.70 10.07 -0.32
N ALA A 82 -11.99 9.64 -1.37
CA ALA A 82 -12.43 8.59 -2.28
C ALA A 82 -11.56 7.32 -2.19
N VAL A 83 -12.21 6.14 -2.19
CA VAL A 83 -11.51 4.87 -2.48
C VAL A 83 -11.02 4.90 -3.93
N LEU A 84 -9.80 4.46 -4.19
CA LEU A 84 -9.26 4.34 -5.55
C LEU A 84 -9.21 2.87 -5.96
N ALA A 85 -9.42 2.56 -7.23
CA ALA A 85 -9.37 1.19 -7.73
C ALA A 85 -8.72 1.08 -9.12
N LEU A 86 -7.99 -0.01 -9.35
CA LEU A 86 -7.56 -0.45 -10.66
C LEU A 86 -8.52 -1.52 -11.17
N ASP A 87 -9.19 -1.26 -12.28
CA ASP A 87 -10.01 -2.22 -12.99
C ASP A 87 -9.14 -3.00 -13.99
N TRP A 88 -8.91 -4.28 -13.66
CA TRP A 88 -8.00 -5.18 -14.36
C TRP A 88 -8.76 -6.34 -15.01
N GLU A 89 -9.31 -6.08 -16.18
CA GLU A 89 -10.09 -7.03 -16.94
C GLU A 89 -9.81 -6.99 -18.45
N GLY A 90 -10.56 -7.77 -19.23
CA GLY A 90 -10.46 -7.79 -20.69
C GLY A 90 -9.03 -8.05 -21.19
N ARG A 91 -8.49 -7.11 -21.97
CA ARG A 91 -7.13 -7.23 -22.54
C ARG A 91 -6.03 -7.14 -21.48
N ALA A 92 -6.28 -6.51 -20.32
CA ALA A 92 -5.30 -6.42 -19.24
C ALA A 92 -4.92 -7.81 -18.69
N LEU A 93 -5.85 -8.78 -18.74
CA LEU A 93 -5.61 -10.16 -18.34
C LEU A 93 -4.55 -10.89 -19.19
N ARG A 94 -4.08 -10.32 -20.31
CA ARG A 94 -2.92 -10.86 -21.05
C ARG A 94 -1.59 -10.59 -20.35
N TYR A 95 -1.56 -9.69 -19.37
CA TYR A 95 -0.35 -9.25 -18.68
C TYR A 95 -0.28 -9.80 -17.25
N GLY A 96 0.94 -9.91 -16.72
CA GLY A 96 1.19 -10.43 -15.37
C GLY A 96 0.99 -9.39 -14.26
N PRO A 97 1.08 -9.82 -12.99
CA PRO A 97 0.88 -8.97 -11.81
C PRO A 97 1.85 -7.78 -11.72
N ASP A 98 3.02 -7.85 -12.36
CA ASP A 98 4.01 -6.77 -12.30
C ASP A 98 3.56 -5.48 -13.00
N LYS A 99 2.77 -5.59 -14.08
CA LYS A 99 2.18 -4.40 -14.72
C LYS A 99 1.10 -3.78 -13.85
N ALA A 100 0.22 -4.60 -13.25
CA ALA A 100 -0.77 -4.09 -12.31
C ALA A 100 -0.09 -3.40 -11.11
N LEU A 101 0.95 -4.01 -10.55
CA LEU A 101 1.75 -3.43 -9.47
C LEU A 101 2.42 -2.12 -9.86
N GLU A 102 2.91 -1.98 -11.09
CA GLU A 102 3.47 -0.72 -11.58
C GLU A 102 2.46 0.45 -11.46
N TRP A 103 1.18 0.21 -11.77
CA TRP A 103 0.11 1.19 -11.59
C TRP A 103 -0.20 1.40 -10.10
N LEU A 104 -0.46 0.32 -9.36
CA LEU A 104 -0.88 0.36 -7.95
C LEU A 104 0.15 1.07 -7.06
N ASP A 105 1.44 0.74 -7.24
CA ASP A 105 2.54 1.34 -6.51
C ASP A 105 2.69 2.83 -6.87
N ARG A 106 2.46 3.21 -8.13
CA ARG A 106 2.54 4.61 -8.57
C ARG A 106 1.40 5.45 -8.00
N VAL A 107 0.16 4.97 -8.05
CA VAL A 107 -0.98 5.67 -7.43
C VAL A 107 -0.78 5.79 -5.92
N THR A 108 -0.30 4.74 -5.27
CA THR A 108 0.02 4.77 -3.83
C THR A 108 1.09 5.82 -3.52
N ALA A 109 2.16 5.90 -4.32
CA ALA A 109 3.24 6.87 -4.12
C ALA A 109 2.77 8.32 -4.29
N LEU A 110 1.83 8.58 -5.20
CA LEU A 110 1.34 9.93 -5.49
C LEU A 110 0.27 10.40 -4.50
N THR A 111 -0.52 9.48 -3.94
CA THR A 111 -1.74 9.82 -3.19
C THR A 111 -1.71 9.40 -1.72
N GLY A 112 -0.81 8.46 -1.37
CA GLY A 112 -0.87 7.73 -0.08
C GLY A 112 -2.02 6.72 0.01
N VAL A 113 -2.95 6.72 -0.94
CA VAL A 113 -4.07 5.78 -1.03
C VAL A 113 -3.60 4.48 -1.64
N ARG A 114 -3.89 3.36 -0.97
CA ARG A 114 -3.63 2.02 -1.52
C ARG A 114 -4.85 1.59 -2.31
N PRO A 115 -4.81 1.56 -3.65
CA PRO A 115 -6.00 1.28 -4.43
C PRO A 115 -6.46 -0.17 -4.23
N LEU A 116 -7.76 -0.40 -4.39
CA LEU A 116 -8.30 -1.74 -4.58
C LEU A 116 -7.90 -2.27 -5.96
N PHE A 117 -7.65 -3.56 -6.06
CA PHE A 117 -7.47 -4.26 -7.32
C PHE A 117 -8.75 -4.98 -7.68
N TYR A 118 -9.37 -4.63 -8.80
CA TYR A 118 -10.55 -5.30 -9.31
C TYR A 118 -10.16 -6.38 -10.33
N CYS A 119 -10.67 -7.59 -10.13
CA CYS A 119 -10.63 -8.67 -11.11
C CYS A 119 -11.72 -9.72 -10.81
N SER A 120 -12.04 -10.58 -11.77
CA SER A 120 -12.97 -11.69 -11.56
C SER A 120 -12.41 -12.77 -10.61
N ASP A 121 -13.27 -13.43 -9.83
CA ASP A 121 -12.92 -14.50 -8.85
C ASP A 121 -11.98 -15.56 -9.45
N SER A 122 -12.19 -15.93 -10.72
CA SER A 122 -11.36 -16.92 -11.44
C SER A 122 -9.90 -16.50 -11.67
N GLN A 123 -9.58 -15.21 -11.53
CA GLN A 123 -8.24 -14.65 -11.76
C GLN A 123 -7.47 -14.40 -10.47
N THR A 124 -8.14 -14.41 -9.31
CA THR A 124 -7.58 -13.98 -8.02
C THR A 124 -6.25 -14.65 -7.68
N ALA A 125 -6.14 -15.97 -7.90
CA ALA A 125 -4.93 -16.75 -7.65
C ALA A 125 -3.70 -16.24 -8.44
N ARG A 126 -3.90 -15.82 -9.68
CA ARG A 126 -2.84 -15.30 -10.56
C ARG A 126 -2.25 -13.99 -10.05
N TYR A 127 -3.01 -13.23 -9.26
CA TYR A 127 -2.61 -11.93 -8.74
C TYR A 127 -2.35 -11.93 -7.22
N ALA A 128 -2.18 -13.09 -6.59
CA ALA A 128 -1.85 -13.23 -5.16
C ALA A 128 -0.63 -12.40 -4.72
N LYS A 129 0.30 -12.12 -5.65
CA LYS A 129 1.46 -11.22 -5.41
C LYS A 129 1.05 -9.81 -4.96
N LEU A 130 -0.12 -9.32 -5.38
CA LEU A 130 -0.65 -8.02 -4.99
C LEU A 130 -1.14 -8.05 -3.53
N ALA A 131 -1.75 -9.15 -3.09
CA ALA A 131 -2.13 -9.38 -1.69
C ALA A 131 -0.90 -9.36 -0.77
N ALA A 132 0.18 -10.03 -1.18
CA ALA A 132 1.45 -10.01 -0.46
C ALA A 132 2.08 -8.61 -0.36
N ARG A 133 1.65 -7.68 -1.21
CA ARG A 133 2.01 -6.26 -1.16
C ARG A 133 1.03 -5.39 -0.38
N ASP A 134 0.05 -5.98 0.33
CA ASP A 134 -0.97 -5.29 1.14
C ASP A 134 -1.96 -4.46 0.30
N TYR A 135 -2.23 -4.84 -0.94
CA TYR A 135 -3.35 -4.27 -1.71
C TYR A 135 -4.66 -4.98 -1.33
N GLY A 136 -5.78 -4.28 -1.44
CA GLY A 136 -7.12 -4.84 -1.20
C GLY A 136 -7.73 -5.39 -2.48
N LEU A 137 -8.55 -6.44 -2.37
CA LEU A 137 -9.26 -7.05 -3.50
C LEU A 137 -10.69 -6.52 -3.60
N TRP A 138 -11.06 -6.11 -4.80
CA TRP A 138 -12.44 -5.97 -5.25
C TRP A 138 -12.75 -7.14 -6.19
N ASP A 139 -13.42 -8.16 -5.67
CA ASP A 139 -13.63 -9.43 -6.37
C ASP A 139 -14.94 -9.41 -7.16
N ALA A 140 -14.90 -9.71 -8.46
CA ALA A 140 -16.09 -9.84 -9.29
C ALA A 140 -16.55 -11.29 -9.42
N LYS A 141 -17.75 -11.57 -8.91
CA LYS A 141 -18.42 -12.86 -9.03
C LYS A 141 -19.92 -12.70 -9.00
N TYR A 142 -20.56 -12.88 -10.15
CA TYR A 142 -22.01 -12.73 -10.25
C TYR A 142 -22.70 -14.00 -9.74
N SER A 143 -22.98 -14.02 -8.44
CA SER A 143 -23.51 -15.18 -7.72
C SER A 143 -24.21 -14.76 -6.44
N THR A 144 -25.01 -15.65 -5.88
CA THR A 144 -25.49 -15.56 -4.50
C THR A 144 -24.49 -16.07 -3.48
N HIS A 145 -23.42 -16.76 -3.93
CA HIS A 145 -22.37 -17.29 -3.08
C HIS A 145 -21.14 -16.39 -3.11
N ALA A 146 -20.54 -16.17 -1.95
CA ALA A 146 -19.35 -15.32 -1.81
C ALA A 146 -18.19 -15.79 -2.71
N PRO A 147 -17.28 -14.87 -3.12
CA PRO A 147 -16.08 -15.20 -3.86
C PRO A 147 -15.15 -16.13 -3.10
N ALA A 148 -14.42 -16.98 -3.82
CA ALA A 148 -13.41 -17.85 -3.24
C ALA A 148 -12.09 -17.10 -2.99
N HIS A 149 -11.84 -16.01 -3.73
CA HIS A 149 -10.73 -15.08 -3.52
C HIS A 149 -9.37 -15.76 -3.33
N VAL A 150 -9.13 -16.80 -4.12
CA VAL A 150 -7.96 -17.68 -3.99
C VAL A 150 -6.66 -16.88 -4.03
N GLY A 151 -5.79 -17.12 -3.06
CA GLY A 151 -4.50 -16.41 -2.96
C GLY A 151 -4.58 -15.03 -2.31
N TRP A 152 -5.76 -14.62 -1.86
CA TRP A 152 -5.97 -13.41 -1.06
C TRP A 152 -6.46 -13.80 0.34
N PRO A 153 -5.97 -13.16 1.42
CA PRO A 153 -6.38 -13.51 2.78
C PRO A 153 -7.79 -13.03 3.11
N THR A 154 -8.22 -11.93 2.49
CA THR A 154 -9.55 -11.32 2.65
C THR A 154 -9.92 -10.56 1.38
N ILE A 155 -11.21 -10.20 1.28
CA ILE A 155 -11.73 -9.28 0.26
C ILE A 155 -12.20 -7.98 0.89
N ALA A 156 -12.00 -6.87 0.20
CA ALA A 156 -12.51 -5.57 0.62
C ALA A 156 -13.92 -5.34 0.08
N MET A 157 -14.14 -5.71 -1.18
CA MET A 157 -15.40 -5.48 -1.89
C MET A 157 -15.72 -6.66 -2.81
N TRP A 158 -17.00 -6.95 -2.99
CA TRP A 158 -17.50 -7.97 -3.90
C TRP A 158 -18.53 -7.37 -4.85
N GLN A 159 -18.29 -7.47 -6.16
CA GLN A 159 -19.28 -7.18 -7.19
C GLN A 159 -20.09 -8.45 -7.48
N TYR A 160 -21.36 -8.46 -7.09
CA TYR A 160 -22.19 -9.67 -7.01
C TYR A 160 -23.29 -9.76 -8.07
N ALA A 161 -23.55 -8.69 -8.82
CA ALA A 161 -24.49 -8.68 -9.92
C ALA A 161 -24.15 -7.55 -10.90
N GLY A 162 -24.42 -7.75 -12.20
CA GLY A 162 -24.19 -6.74 -13.24
C GLY A 162 -25.26 -6.73 -14.32
N THR A 163 -26.49 -6.36 -13.96
CA THR A 163 -27.58 -6.21 -14.94
C THR A 163 -27.62 -4.79 -15.51
N THR A 164 -28.31 -3.86 -14.84
CA THR A 164 -28.41 -2.45 -15.27
C THR A 164 -27.44 -1.55 -14.51
N LEU A 165 -27.07 -1.96 -13.30
CA LEU A 165 -26.11 -1.34 -12.40
C LEU A 165 -25.32 -2.46 -11.75
N ASP A 166 -24.01 -2.34 -11.78
CA ASP A 166 -23.12 -3.28 -11.13
C ASP A 166 -23.20 -3.07 -9.61
N ARG A 167 -23.62 -4.13 -8.91
CA ARG A 167 -23.95 -4.09 -7.48
C ARG A 167 -22.81 -4.66 -6.66
N ASN A 168 -22.50 -3.94 -5.58
CA ASN A 168 -21.35 -4.21 -4.75
C ASN A 168 -21.70 -4.27 -3.27
N VAL A 169 -21.02 -5.15 -2.55
CA VAL A 169 -20.95 -5.13 -1.09
C VAL A 169 -19.52 -4.86 -0.66
N PHE A 170 -19.33 -3.83 0.17
CA PHE A 170 -18.07 -3.55 0.84
C PHE A 170 -18.09 -4.17 2.24
N TYR A 171 -17.06 -4.97 2.54
CA TYR A 171 -16.89 -5.71 3.79
C TYR A 171 -16.34 -4.79 4.90
N GLY A 172 -17.12 -3.77 5.24
CA GLY A 172 -16.83 -2.80 6.30
C GLY A 172 -17.98 -1.81 6.52
N GLY A 173 -17.76 -0.82 7.40
CA GLY A 173 -18.64 0.34 7.60
C GLY A 173 -18.00 1.63 7.07
N LYS A 174 -18.66 2.78 7.30
CA LYS A 174 -18.19 4.13 6.86
C LYS A 174 -16.75 4.40 7.30
N ASP A 175 -16.38 4.07 8.54
CA ASP A 175 -15.01 4.26 9.05
C ASP A 175 -13.97 3.39 8.33
N ALA A 176 -14.33 2.15 7.98
CA ALA A 176 -13.44 1.29 7.21
C ALA A 176 -13.25 1.84 5.78
N TRP A 177 -14.33 2.30 5.15
CA TRP A 177 -14.26 2.97 3.84
C TRP A 177 -13.34 4.18 3.89
N MET A 178 -13.52 5.05 4.89
CA MET A 178 -12.70 6.25 5.04
C MET A 178 -11.23 5.91 5.31
N ARG A 179 -10.91 4.77 5.93
CA ARG A 179 -9.51 4.31 6.03
C ARG A 179 -8.92 3.88 4.70
N TYR A 180 -9.70 3.25 3.82
CA TYR A 180 -9.25 2.99 2.44
C TYR A 180 -9.09 4.30 1.66
N ALA A 181 -10.00 5.27 1.84
CA ALA A 181 -10.03 6.53 1.09
C ALA A 181 -9.01 7.58 1.55
N ALA A 182 -8.74 7.67 2.85
CA ALA A 182 -7.81 8.65 3.43
C ALA A 182 -6.37 8.45 2.95
N GLY A 183 -6.07 7.24 2.48
CA GLY A 183 -4.71 6.77 2.32
C GLY A 183 -3.98 6.69 3.65
N ARG A 184 -2.87 5.96 3.67
CA ARG A 184 -1.94 6.10 4.78
C ARG A 184 -1.27 7.44 4.55
N LYS A 185 -1.49 8.42 5.46
CA LYS A 185 -0.74 9.69 5.44
C LYS A 185 0.71 9.35 5.13
N VAL A 186 1.19 9.81 3.99
CA VAL A 186 2.63 9.86 3.72
C VAL A 186 3.14 10.94 4.66
N THR A 187 3.39 10.58 5.92
CA THR A 187 4.48 11.23 6.62
C THR A 187 5.70 10.99 5.75
N ALA A 188 6.28 12.07 5.25
CA ALA A 188 7.47 12.08 4.40
C ALA A 188 8.50 11.01 4.80
N PRO A 189 9.36 10.62 3.85
CA PRO A 189 9.13 9.54 2.90
C PRO A 189 8.90 8.19 3.60
N HIS A 190 8.14 7.29 2.97
CA HIS A 190 8.33 5.86 3.18
C HIS A 190 9.72 5.49 2.67
N THR A 191 10.74 5.68 3.51
CA THR A 191 11.85 4.73 3.49
C THR A 191 11.20 3.42 3.85
N GLN A 192 11.13 2.49 2.89
CA GLN A 192 11.06 1.08 3.24
C GLN A 192 12.03 0.87 4.40
N VAL A 193 11.62 0.16 5.43
CA VAL A 193 12.59 -0.57 6.24
C VAL A 193 13.29 -1.48 5.23
N ARG A 194 14.43 -1.01 4.70
CA ARG A 194 15.26 -1.83 3.83
C ARG A 194 15.84 -2.86 4.78
N PRO A 195 15.63 -4.18 4.58
CA PRO A 195 16.56 -5.11 5.18
C PRO A 195 17.97 -4.65 4.81
N ALA A 196 18.87 -4.60 5.79
CA ALA A 196 20.22 -4.12 5.60
C ALA A 196 20.85 -4.78 4.35
N GLY A 197 20.94 -4.04 3.24
CA GLY A 197 21.71 -4.50 2.09
C GLY A 197 23.18 -4.59 2.47
N ALA A 198 23.98 -5.38 1.75
CA ALA A 198 25.40 -5.59 2.06
C ALA A 198 26.19 -4.30 2.31
N ALA A 199 25.87 -3.20 1.61
CA ALA A 199 26.47 -1.89 1.82
C ALA A 199 26.19 -1.30 3.22
N TRP A 200 24.97 -1.44 3.73
CA TRP A 200 24.63 -0.97 5.08
C TRP A 200 25.31 -1.84 6.14
N VAL A 201 25.38 -3.16 5.93
CA VAL A 201 26.08 -4.08 6.84
C VAL A 201 27.57 -3.75 6.91
N LYS A 202 28.20 -3.38 5.80
CA LYS A 202 29.60 -2.89 5.79
C LYS A 202 29.77 -1.65 6.65
N SER A 203 28.87 -0.68 6.55
CA SER A 203 28.91 0.53 7.39
C SER A 203 28.71 0.20 8.87
N LEU A 204 27.84 -0.76 9.20
CA LEU A 204 27.72 -1.26 10.57
C LEU A 204 29.02 -1.94 11.05
N GLN A 205 29.61 -2.83 10.26
CA GLN A 205 30.87 -3.51 10.62
C GLN A 205 32.01 -2.51 10.84
N GLN A 206 32.11 -1.47 10.01
CA GLN A 206 33.07 -0.38 10.16
C GLN A 206 32.85 0.37 11.48
N GLU A 207 31.61 0.75 11.78
CA GLU A 207 31.26 1.44 13.02
C GLU A 207 31.54 0.57 14.25
N LEU A 208 31.17 -0.72 14.20
CA LEU A 208 31.42 -1.67 15.28
C LEU A 208 32.92 -1.85 15.53
N ASN A 209 33.75 -1.87 14.48
CA ASN A 209 35.20 -1.90 14.62
C ASN A 209 35.76 -0.62 15.22
N ALA A 210 35.31 0.53 14.72
CA ALA A 210 35.84 1.84 15.11
C ALA A 210 35.46 2.21 16.56
N GLN A 211 34.20 2.00 16.94
CA GLN A 211 33.66 2.43 18.23
C GLN A 211 33.80 1.36 19.32
N TYR A 212 33.74 0.08 18.95
CA TYR A 212 33.66 -1.03 19.92
C TYR A 212 34.80 -2.05 19.79
N GLY A 213 35.80 -1.81 18.93
CA GLY A 213 36.96 -2.69 18.77
C GLY A 213 36.59 -4.11 18.29
N ALA A 214 35.49 -4.24 17.54
CA ALA A 214 34.85 -5.52 17.26
C ALA A 214 35.68 -6.53 16.42
N GLY A 215 36.71 -6.08 15.71
CA GLY A 215 37.57 -6.93 14.88
C GLY A 215 36.81 -7.76 13.84
N LEU A 216 35.77 -7.17 13.24
CA LEU A 216 34.92 -7.76 12.20
C LEU A 216 35.57 -7.58 10.83
N GLN A 217 35.39 -8.56 9.94
CA GLN A 217 35.63 -8.35 8.52
C GLN A 217 34.52 -7.46 7.95
N VAL A 218 34.87 -6.51 7.08
CA VAL A 218 33.91 -5.59 6.44
C VAL A 218 33.45 -6.18 5.11
N ASP A 219 32.71 -7.28 5.18
CA ASP A 219 32.28 -8.09 4.04
C ASP A 219 30.82 -7.81 3.63
N GLY A 220 30.04 -7.16 4.49
CA GLY A 220 28.61 -6.92 4.27
C GLY A 220 27.72 -8.12 4.62
N ILE A 221 28.29 -9.12 5.29
CA ILE A 221 27.59 -10.33 5.75
C ILE A 221 27.36 -10.22 7.25
N ALA A 222 26.09 -10.24 7.66
CA ALA A 222 25.69 -10.16 9.06
C ALA A 222 25.81 -11.53 9.75
N GLY A 223 27.05 -12.04 9.87
CA GLY A 223 27.33 -13.30 10.55
C GLY A 223 27.13 -13.24 12.07
N PRO A 224 27.23 -14.38 12.77
CA PRO A 224 27.04 -14.46 14.23
C PRO A 224 27.91 -13.46 15.02
N LYS A 225 29.15 -13.23 14.58
CA LYS A 225 30.07 -12.25 15.20
C LYS A 225 29.57 -10.81 15.05
N THR A 226 29.05 -10.43 13.87
CA THR A 226 28.44 -9.11 13.65
C THR A 226 27.24 -8.91 14.56
N HIS A 227 26.36 -9.91 14.69
CA HIS A 227 25.21 -9.87 15.59
C HIS A 227 25.61 -9.72 17.06
N ALA A 228 26.61 -10.48 17.52
CA ALA A 228 27.08 -10.45 18.90
C ALA A 228 27.68 -9.10 19.31
N MET A 229 28.25 -8.37 18.34
CA MET A 229 28.89 -7.08 18.58
C MET A 229 27.93 -5.89 18.54
N CYS A 230 26.66 -6.09 18.17
CA CYS A 230 25.69 -5.01 18.12
C CYS A 230 25.33 -4.49 19.53
N PRO A 231 25.55 -3.19 19.82
CA PRO A 231 25.35 -2.62 21.16
C PRO A 231 23.88 -2.38 21.47
N VAL A 232 23.51 -2.34 22.75
CA VAL A 232 22.16 -1.87 23.14
C VAL A 232 22.06 -0.37 22.96
N LEU A 233 21.09 0.09 22.16
CA LEU A 233 20.81 1.53 22.00
C LEU A 233 19.55 1.96 22.75
N THR A 234 19.66 3.08 23.44
CA THR A 234 18.58 3.74 24.20
C THR A 234 18.59 5.24 23.93
N ARG A 235 17.75 6.03 24.63
CA ARG A 235 17.72 7.49 24.49
C ARG A 235 19.04 8.21 24.81
N SER A 236 19.97 7.56 25.51
CA SER A 236 21.31 8.11 25.75
C SER A 236 22.26 7.92 24.57
N SER A 237 21.93 7.04 23.62
CA SER A 237 22.79 6.71 22.49
C SER A 237 22.84 7.80 21.44
N ARG A 238 24.03 8.00 20.87
CA ARG A 238 24.32 9.03 19.87
C ARG A 238 25.39 8.55 18.89
N GLY A 239 25.63 9.33 17.85
CA GLY A 239 26.71 9.13 16.90
C GLY A 239 26.32 8.27 15.70
N GLN A 240 27.32 7.76 14.99
CA GLN A 240 27.14 7.08 13.72
C GLN A 240 26.37 5.76 13.88
N ILE A 241 26.58 5.01 14.97
CA ILE A 241 25.75 3.83 15.29
C ILE A 241 24.25 4.15 15.38
N THR A 242 23.89 5.32 15.92
CA THR A 242 22.50 5.78 15.98
C THR A 242 22.00 6.21 14.60
N ARG A 243 22.84 6.86 13.78
CA ARG A 243 22.50 7.18 12.38
C ARG A 243 22.17 5.91 11.58
N LEU A 244 22.94 4.84 11.76
CA LEU A 244 22.71 3.57 11.05
C LEU A 244 21.34 2.98 11.39
N VAL A 245 20.97 2.96 12.68
CA VAL A 245 19.63 2.52 13.11
C VAL A 245 18.55 3.44 12.55
N GLN A 246 18.73 4.76 12.61
CA GLN A 246 17.76 5.71 12.06
C GLN A 246 17.56 5.51 10.55
N GLN A 247 18.64 5.28 9.80
CA GLN A 247 18.59 4.94 8.38
C GLN A 247 17.82 3.64 8.13
N ALA A 248 18.07 2.59 8.93
CA ALA A 248 17.38 1.31 8.79
C ALA A 248 15.88 1.40 9.13
N LEU A 249 15.53 2.23 10.11
CA LEU A 249 14.15 2.50 10.51
C LEU A 249 13.44 3.51 9.59
N GLY A 250 14.18 4.14 8.68
CA GLY A 250 13.62 5.08 7.73
C GLY A 250 13.26 6.45 8.30
N VAL A 251 13.91 6.86 9.39
CA VAL A 251 13.75 8.19 10.01
C VAL A 251 14.97 9.07 9.75
N ARG A 252 14.86 10.37 10.03
CA ARG A 252 15.97 11.32 9.90
C ARG A 252 17.18 10.83 10.70
N ALA A 253 18.31 10.65 10.01
CA ALA A 253 19.56 10.14 10.58
C ALA A 253 20.45 11.25 11.15
N ASP A 254 19.99 11.91 12.21
CA ASP A 254 20.73 12.97 12.90
C ASP A 254 21.78 12.45 13.90
N GLY A 255 21.77 11.15 14.20
CA GLY A 255 22.68 10.51 15.13
C GLY A 255 22.29 10.73 16.59
N ILE A 256 21.05 11.13 16.88
CA ILE A 256 20.54 11.32 18.24
C ILE A 256 19.36 10.39 18.47
N PHE A 257 19.42 9.57 19.52
CA PHE A 257 18.32 8.68 19.89
C PHE A 257 17.23 9.45 20.66
N GLY A 258 16.55 10.37 19.97
CA GLY A 258 15.46 11.16 20.52
C GLY A 258 14.11 10.43 20.51
N ALA A 259 13.05 11.14 20.91
CA ALA A 259 11.69 10.62 20.94
C ALA A 259 11.20 10.10 19.58
N GLN A 260 11.65 10.70 18.47
CA GLN A 260 11.32 10.22 17.11
C GLN A 260 11.95 8.84 16.83
N THR A 261 13.21 8.65 17.19
CA THR A 261 13.92 7.37 17.04
C THR A 261 13.28 6.29 17.91
N GLU A 262 12.97 6.61 19.17
CA GLU A 262 12.30 5.67 20.09
C GLU A 262 10.91 5.25 19.56
N ALA A 263 10.11 6.20 19.06
CA ALA A 263 8.81 5.90 18.47
C ALA A 263 8.95 5.00 17.22
N ALA A 264 9.97 5.23 16.39
CA ALA A 264 10.26 4.40 15.23
C ALA A 264 10.70 2.98 15.61
N VAL A 265 11.53 2.84 16.65
CA VAL A 265 11.91 1.53 17.20
C VAL A 265 10.69 0.78 17.71
N LYS A 266 9.82 1.42 18.51
CA LYS A 266 8.57 0.81 19.00
C LYS A 266 7.65 0.38 17.86
N LYS A 267 7.54 1.19 16.80
CA LYS A 267 6.76 0.85 15.61
C LYS A 267 7.35 -0.36 14.89
N PHE A 268 8.66 -0.38 14.69
CA PHE A 268 9.37 -1.49 14.06
C PHE A 268 9.24 -2.78 14.87
N GLN A 269 9.41 -2.72 16.18
CA GLN A 269 9.26 -3.86 17.09
C GLN A 269 7.86 -4.47 17.00
N ARG A 270 6.79 -3.65 17.06
CA ARG A 270 5.41 -4.10 16.87
C ARG A 270 5.20 -4.80 15.53
N ALA A 271 5.76 -4.25 14.46
CA ALA A 271 5.63 -4.82 13.12
C ALA A 271 6.36 -6.17 12.96
N HIS A 272 7.34 -6.47 13.82
CA HIS A 272 8.12 -7.72 13.80
C HIS A 272 7.78 -8.66 14.97
N GLY A 273 6.67 -8.43 15.68
CA GLY A 273 6.24 -9.29 16.79
C GLY A 273 7.17 -9.25 18.01
N LEU A 274 7.97 -8.20 18.17
CA LEU A 274 8.86 -7.99 19.31
C LEU A 274 8.17 -7.15 20.41
N ALA A 275 8.67 -7.24 21.64
CA ALA A 275 8.30 -6.31 22.70
C ALA A 275 8.61 -4.87 22.29
N ALA A 276 7.62 -3.99 22.36
CA ALA A 276 7.72 -2.61 21.88
C ALA A 276 8.27 -1.65 22.95
N ASP A 277 9.45 -1.97 23.49
CA ASP A 277 10.10 -1.24 24.58
C ASP A 277 10.83 0.05 24.12
N GLY A 278 11.07 0.20 22.81
CA GLY A 278 11.80 1.35 22.25
C GLY A 278 13.32 1.26 22.37
N ILE A 279 13.83 0.09 22.77
CA ILE A 279 15.25 -0.20 22.92
C ILE A 279 15.73 -1.04 21.74
N VAL A 280 16.87 -0.67 21.15
CA VAL A 280 17.50 -1.49 20.11
C VAL A 280 18.40 -2.50 20.79
N GLY A 281 17.79 -3.59 21.27
CA GLY A 281 18.48 -4.74 21.86
C GLY A 281 18.74 -5.86 20.85
N PRO A 282 19.27 -7.02 21.30
CA PRO A 282 19.66 -8.13 20.43
C PRO A 282 18.55 -8.61 19.47
N HIS A 283 17.30 -8.66 19.95
CA HIS A 283 16.15 -9.05 19.12
C HIS A 283 15.85 -8.01 18.03
N THR A 284 15.93 -6.71 18.36
CA THR A 284 15.75 -5.62 17.41
C THR A 284 16.85 -5.63 16.36
N TRP A 285 18.13 -5.80 16.77
CA TRP A 285 19.25 -5.94 15.83
C TRP A 285 19.11 -7.14 14.90
N ARG A 286 18.68 -8.29 15.43
CA ARG A 286 18.44 -9.48 14.61
C ARG A 286 17.32 -9.28 13.60
N ALA A 287 16.32 -8.46 13.91
CA ALA A 287 15.27 -8.10 12.96
C ALA A 287 15.77 -7.08 11.90
N LEU A 288 16.69 -6.18 12.25
CA LEU A 288 17.30 -5.23 11.31
C LEU A 288 18.34 -5.90 10.37
N LEU A 289 19.00 -6.95 10.86
CA LEU A 289 20.01 -7.75 10.18
C LEU A 289 19.43 -9.14 9.84
N PRO A 290 18.67 -9.32 8.74
CA PRO A 290 18.18 -10.65 8.41
C PRO A 290 19.35 -11.61 8.20
N LEU A 291 19.28 -12.77 8.86
CA LEU A 291 20.24 -13.86 8.69
C LEU A 291 20.24 -14.29 7.22
N GLN A 292 21.40 -14.25 6.58
CA GLN A 292 21.60 -15.02 5.36
C GLN A 292 21.64 -16.50 5.78
N ARG A 293 20.64 -17.27 5.31
CA ARG A 293 20.66 -18.73 5.35
C ARG A 293 21.52 -19.25 4.21
#